data_AF-A0A8T1HMH9-F1
#
_entry.id   AF-A0A8T1HMH9-F1
#
_cell.length_a   1.000
_cell.length_b   1.000
_cell.length_c   1.000
_cell.angle_alpha   90.00
_cell.angle_beta   90.00
_cell.angle_gamma   90.00
#
_symmetry.space_group_name_H-M   'P 1'
#
loop_
_entity.id
_entity.type
_entity.pdbx_description
1 polymer ?
#
loop_
_entity_poly.entity_id
_entity_poly.type
_entity_poly.pdbx_seq_one_letter_code
_entity_poly.pdbx_strand_id
1 'polypeptide(L)' 'MEVNAGFVDAVYEAVKAHEVYLEHFSGKTIVIVLDNAPVHRHREARVTEREDLELLRLGPYSPTCNPIEGTR' A
#
# COMPACT_ATOMS: atom_id res chain seq x y z
N MET A 1 -6.81 17.42 6.35
CA MET A 1 -5.79 16.46 6.82
C MET A 1 -5.69 15.34 5.79
N GLU A 2 -4.74 15.50 4.89
CA GLU A 2 -4.55 14.83 3.58
C GLU A 2 -3.50 13.70 3.67
N VAL A 3 -3.06 13.41 4.90
CA VAL A 3 -1.81 12.73 5.23
C VAL A 3 -1.75 11.29 4.71
N ASN A 4 -2.87 10.57 4.65
CA ASN A 4 -2.86 9.14 4.29
C ASN A 4 -2.83 8.90 2.77
N ALA A 5 -3.50 9.74 1.96
CA ALA A 5 -3.48 9.59 0.51
C ALA A 5 -2.11 9.97 -0.07
N GLY A 6 -1.56 11.11 0.39
CA GLY A 6 -0.20 11.51 0.03
C GLY A 6 0.86 10.50 0.50
N PHE A 7 0.61 9.76 1.59
CA PHE A 7 1.51 8.70 2.03
C PHE A 7 1.49 7.50 1.07
N VAL A 8 0.31 7.05 0.60
CA VAL A 8 0.20 5.98 -0.40
C VAL A 8 0.90 6.39 -1.71
N ASP A 9 0.69 7.63 -2.15
CA ASP A 9 1.36 8.17 -3.33
C ASP A 9 2.89 8.20 -3.14
N ALA A 10 3.38 8.67 -2.00
CA ALA A 10 4.81 8.70 -1.71
C ALA A 10 5.44 7.29 -1.68
N VAL A 11 4.74 6.30 -1.12
CA VAL A 11 5.19 4.90 -1.12
C VAL A 11 5.23 4.36 -2.55
N TYR A 12 4.20 4.61 -3.35
CA TYR A 12 4.18 4.20 -4.76
C TYR A 12 5.37 4.78 -5.53
N GLU A 13 5.62 6.09 -5.44
CA GLU A 13 6.75 6.73 -6.13
C GLU A 13 8.10 6.19 -5.65
N ALA A 14 8.24 5.97 -4.33
CA ALA A 14 9.45 5.37 -3.76
C ALA A 14 9.70 3.95 -4.27
N VAL A 15 8.65 3.13 -4.41
CA VAL A 15 8.76 1.78 -4.98
C VAL A 15 9.13 1.84 -6.46
N LYS A 16 8.50 2.72 -7.27
CA LYS A 16 8.82 2.87 -8.70
C LYS A 16 10.27 3.33 -8.94
N ALA A 17 10.83 4.09 -8.01
CA ALA A 17 12.22 4.55 -8.06
C ALA A 17 13.23 3.53 -7.47
N HIS A 18 12.76 2.48 -6.79
CA HIS A 18 13.64 1.54 -6.10
C HIS A 18 14.37 0.61 -7.08
N GLU A 19 15.68 0.45 -6.92
CA GLU A 19 16.54 -0.33 -7.84
C GLU A 19 16.03 -1.78 -8.01
N VAL A 20 15.72 -2.48 -6.91
CA VAL A 20 15.15 -3.84 -6.96
C VAL A 20 13.86 -3.90 -7.78
N TYR A 21 13.00 -2.89 -7.71
CA TYR A 21 11.78 -2.85 -8.52
C TYR A 21 12.14 -2.67 -10.00
N LEU A 22 13.03 -1.73 -10.31
CA LEU A 22 13.48 -1.46 -11.68
C LEU A 22 14.14 -2.68 -12.33
N GLU A 23 14.95 -3.42 -11.58
CA GLU A 23 15.70 -4.57 -12.09
C GLU A 23 14.86 -5.85 -12.22
N HIS A 24 13.90 -6.07 -11.30
CA HIS A 24 13.23 -7.37 -11.18
C HIS A 24 11.70 -7.33 -11.34
N PHE A 25 11.08 -6.17 -11.11
CA PHE A 25 9.63 -6.04 -11.02
C PHE A 25 9.05 -4.94 -11.92
N SER A 26 9.86 -4.36 -12.82
CA SER A 26 9.39 -3.31 -13.73
C SER A 26 8.20 -3.79 -14.58
N GLY A 27 7.17 -2.94 -14.65
CA GLY A 27 5.90 -3.23 -15.32
C GLY A 27 4.95 -4.17 -14.55
N LYS A 28 5.27 -4.57 -13.32
CA LYS A 28 4.33 -5.31 -12.46
C LYS A 28 3.42 -4.34 -11.70
N THR A 29 2.18 -4.75 -11.49
CA THR A 29 1.23 -4.05 -10.61
C THR A 29 1.78 -4.01 -9.19
N ILE A 30 1.78 -2.82 -8.59
CA ILE A 30 2.14 -2.60 -7.20
C ILE A 30 0.89 -2.76 -6.34
N VAL A 31 0.96 -3.63 -5.34
CA VAL A 31 -0.12 -3.85 -4.37
C VAL A 31 0.30 -3.26 -3.03
N ILE A 32 -0.44 -2.29 -2.52
CA ILE A 32 -0.22 -1.72 -1.18
C ILE A 32 -1.24 -2.34 -0.23
N VAL A 33 -0.73 -3.03 0.80
CA VAL A 33 -1.56 -3.68 1.81
C VAL A 33 -1.79 -2.71 2.97
N LEU A 34 -3.06 -2.47 3.29
CA LEU A 34 -3.50 -1.58 4.37
C LEU A 34 -4.15 -2.40 5.48
N ASP A 35 -3.76 -2.12 6.72
CA ASP A 35 -4.40 -2.72 7.88
C ASP A 35 -5.79 -2.09 8.12
N ASN A 36 -6.59 -2.78 8.93
CA ASN A 36 -7.97 -2.39 9.18
C ASN A 36 -8.17 -1.60 10.47
N ALA A 37 -7.13 -0.97 11.05
CA ALA A 37 -7.34 -0.21 12.28
C ALA A 37 -8.33 0.95 12.03
N PRO A 38 -9.20 1.28 13.01
CA PRO A 38 -10.27 2.27 12.85
C PRO A 38 -9.78 3.65 12.37
N VAL A 39 -8.52 4.00 12.65
CA VAL A 39 -7.87 5.24 12.20
C VAL A 39 -7.58 5.27 10.69
N HIS A 40 -7.56 4.11 10.02
CA HIS A 40 -7.33 3.95 8.57
C HIS A 40 -8.64 3.78 7.77
N ARG A 41 -9.80 3.68 8.43
CA ARG A 41 -11.13 3.38 7.83
C ARG A 41 -11.66 4.45 6.87
N HIS A 42 -11.06 5.63 6.78
CA HIS A 42 -11.74 6.80 6.20
C HIS A 42 -11.10 7.50 5.00
N ARG A 43 -10.00 7.00 4.39
CA ARG A 43 -9.26 7.85 3.42
C ARG A 43 -8.69 7.18 2.16
N GLU A 44 -9.07 5.95 1.82
CA GLU A 44 -8.64 5.32 0.54
C GLU A 44 -9.21 6.03 -0.69
N ALA A 45 -10.41 6.61 -0.60
CA ALA A 45 -11.11 7.25 -1.72
C ALA A 45 -10.45 8.53 -2.28
N ARG A 46 -9.25 8.88 -1.83
CA ARG A 46 -8.49 10.06 -2.28
C ARG A 46 -7.13 9.71 -2.87
N VAL A 47 -6.79 8.42 -2.98
CA VAL A 47 -5.56 8.00 -3.65
C VAL A 47 -5.74 8.23 -5.15
N THR A 48 -4.67 8.71 -5.81
CA THR A 48 -4.68 8.89 -7.26
C THR A 48 -4.81 7.53 -7.95
N GLU A 49 -5.83 7.36 -8.79
CA GLU A 49 -6.00 6.15 -9.60
C GLU A 49 -4.83 6.00 -10.57
N ARG A 50 -4.25 4.80 -10.61
CA ARG A 50 -3.17 4.43 -11.54
C ARG A 50 -3.46 3.02 -12.05
N GLU A 51 -3.15 2.75 -13.31
CA GLU A 51 -3.46 1.46 -13.96
C GLU A 51 -2.69 0.28 -13.32
N ASP A 52 -1.53 0.55 -12.72
CA ASP A 52 -0.64 -0.43 -12.10
C ASP A 52 -0.57 -0.32 -10.57
N LEU A 53 -1.59 0.26 -9.93
CA LEU A 53 -1.70 0.34 -8.47
C LEU A 53 -3.00 -0.30 -7.97
N GLU A 54 -2.87 -1.28 -7.07
CA GLU A 54 -3.99 -1.84 -6.33
C GLU A 54 -3.84 -1.62 -4.83
N LEU A 55 -4.94 -1.28 -4.16
CA LEU A 55 -5.00 -1.15 -2.71
C LEU A 55 -5.74 -2.36 -2.12
N LEU A 56 -5.04 -3.14 -1.31
CA LEU A 56 -5.61 -4.30 -0.63
C LEU A 56 -5.84 -3.98 0.85
N ARG A 57 -7.11 -3.91 1.26
CA ARG A 57 -7.48 -3.74 2.66
C ARG A 57 -7.63 -5.10 3.34
N LEU A 58 -6.95 -5.29 4.46
CA LEU A 58 -7.08 -6.50 5.26
C LEU A 58 -8.42 -6.55 6.02
N GLY A 59 -8.86 -7.76 6.35
CA GLY A 59 -10.02 -7.98 7.21
C GLY A 59 -9.77 -7.52 8.66
N PRO A 60 -10.84 -7.30 9.46
CA PRO A 60 -10.69 -7.08 10.90
C PRO A 60 -9.85 -8.18 11.56
N TYR A 61 -9.03 -7.79 12.53
CA TYR A 61 -8.26 -8.73 13.37
C TYR A 61 -7.46 -9.78 12.58
N SER A 62 -6.88 -9.39 11.45
CA SER A 62 -6.10 -10.26 10.57
C SER A 62 -4.58 -9.97 10.60
N PRO A 63 -3.93 -9.92 11.78
CA PRO A 63 -2.51 -9.57 11.87
C PRO A 63 -1.62 -10.63 11.20
N THR A 64 -2.04 -11.90 11.20
CA THR A 64 -1.33 -12.98 10.49
C THR A 64 -1.32 -12.79 8.97
N CYS A 65 -2.21 -11.97 8.44
CA CYS A 65 -2.26 -11.62 7.02
C CYS A 65 -1.46 -10.34 6.71
N ASN A 66 -0.87 -9.69 7.72
CA ASN A 66 -0.08 -8.49 7.54
C ASN A 66 1.42 -8.82 7.65
N PRO A 67 2.18 -8.85 6.54
CA PRO A 67 3.58 -9.28 6.56
C PRO A 67 4.49 -8.47 7.50
N ILE A 68 4.14 -7.22 7.79
CA ILE A 68 4.93 -6.36 8.68
C ILE A 68 4.76 -6.71 10.16
N GLU A 69 3.69 -7.42 10.54
CA GLU A 69 3.45 -7.83 11.93
C GLU A 69 4.34 -9.02 12.34
N GLY A 70 4.91 -9.73 11.35
CA GLY A 70 5.80 -10.87 11.53
C GLY A 70 5.11 -12.10 12.13
N THR A 71 5.37 -13.28 11.60
CA THR A 71 5.25 -14.51 12.39
C THR A 71 6.36 -14.46 13.45
N ARG A 72 6.00 -14.21 14.71
CA ARG A 72 6.90 -14.47 15.84
C ARG A 72 7.29 -15.94 15.91
#